data_AF-Q93YE9-F1
#
_entry.id   AF-Q93YE9-F1
#
_cell.length_a   1.000
_cell.length_b   1.000
_cell.length_c   1.000
_cell.angle_alpha   90.00
_cell.angle_beta   90.00
_cell.angle_gamma   90.00
#
_symmetry.space_group_name_H-M   'P 1'
#
loop_
_entity.id
_entity.type
_entity.pdbx_description
1 polymer ?
#
loop_
_entity_poly.entity_id
_entity_poly.type
_entity_poly.pdbx_seq_one_letter_code
_entity_poly.pdbx_strand_id
1 'polypeptide(L)'
;MPKIYILSKIIVEGYYNRYYTPMVDTGAEANMCRHNCLPESKWEKLKIPIVVIGFNNEGSMITYKARNIKIQIWDKILTIEEIYSYEFTNKDILLGMPFLDKLYPHIITKTHWWFTTPCKQKLGAKRVNNKVRKTTPWIKGSEKITQKLENVIQSNHNIEIIIFSINKIKPLQDKLELLYNDNLLQGWE
;
A
#
# COMPACT_ATOMS: atom_id res chain seq x y z
N MET A 1 5.42 5.14 14.93
CA MET A 1 5.08 3.71 15.09
C MET A 1 5.31 2.96 13.78
N PRO A 2 5.76 1.70 13.80
CA PRO A 2 5.96 0.92 12.58
C PRO A 2 4.60 0.56 11.95
N LYS A 3 4.37 0.94 10.69
CA LYS A 3 3.12 0.66 9.95
C LYS A 3 2.88 -0.84 9.85
N ILE A 4 1.63 -1.26 10.03
CA ILE A 4 1.27 -2.68 10.08
C ILE A 4 0.36 -2.96 8.91
N TYR A 5 0.84 -3.79 8.00
CA TYR A 5 0.02 -4.34 6.94
C TYR A 5 -0.18 -5.82 7.19
N ILE A 6 -1.39 -6.30 6.93
CA ILE A 6 -1.75 -7.71 7.03
C ILE A 6 -2.28 -8.18 5.69
N LEU A 7 -2.20 -9.49 5.41
CA LEU A 7 -2.90 -10.05 4.26
C LEU A 7 -4.37 -10.29 4.63
N SER A 8 -5.30 -9.73 3.87
CA SER A 8 -6.72 -10.00 4.03
C SER A 8 -7.37 -10.28 2.67
N LYS A 9 -8.50 -11.00 2.71
CA LYS A 9 -9.32 -11.26 1.53
C LYS A 9 -10.62 -10.46 1.65
N ILE A 10 -10.92 -9.65 0.65
CA ILE A 10 -12.20 -8.97 0.50
C ILE A 10 -13.15 -9.89 -0.26
N ILE A 11 -14.33 -10.10 0.32
CA ILE A 11 -15.36 -10.99 -0.17
C ILE A 11 -16.58 -10.13 -0.53
N VAL A 12 -16.97 -10.17 -1.80
CA VAL A 12 -18.14 -9.45 -2.31
C VAL A 12 -19.01 -10.44 -3.06
N GLU A 13 -20.27 -10.55 -2.65
CA GLU A 13 -21.23 -11.44 -3.30
C GLU A 13 -21.41 -11.09 -4.78
N GLY A 14 -21.41 -12.10 -5.65
CA GLY A 14 -21.49 -11.95 -7.10
C GLY A 14 -20.17 -11.59 -7.79
N TYR A 15 -19.05 -11.53 -7.06
CA TYR A 15 -17.73 -11.26 -7.62
C TYR A 15 -16.67 -12.24 -7.11
N TYR A 16 -15.60 -12.43 -7.89
CA TYR A 16 -14.40 -13.13 -7.43
C TYR A 16 -13.78 -12.39 -6.24
N ASN A 17 -13.31 -13.13 -5.22
CA ASN A 17 -12.65 -12.51 -4.07
C ASN A 17 -11.27 -11.95 -4.45
N ARG A 18 -10.77 -11.00 -3.66
CA ARG A 18 -9.46 -10.37 -3.88
C ARG A 18 -8.65 -10.30 -2.60
N TYR A 19 -7.33 -10.49 -2.73
CA TYR A 19 -6.41 -10.27 -1.63
C TYR A 19 -5.83 -8.87 -1.65
N TYR A 20 -5.96 -8.17 -0.53
CA TYR A 20 -5.40 -6.83 -0.30
C TYR A 20 -4.46 -6.84 0.90
N THR A 21 -3.70 -5.76 1.05
CA THR A 21 -2.83 -5.55 2.21
C THR A 21 -3.29 -4.34 3.02
N PRO A 22 -4.43 -4.43 3.76
CA PRO A 22 -4.90 -3.32 4.58
C PRO A 22 -3.85 -2.90 5.61
N MET A 23 -3.76 -1.60 5.85
CA MET A 23 -3.03 -1.05 6.98
C MET A 23 -3.93 -1.00 8.21
N VAL A 24 -3.44 -1.49 9.34
CA VAL A 24 -4.06 -1.30 10.66
C VAL A 24 -3.58 0.03 11.23
N ASP A 25 -4.51 0.94 11.50
CA ASP A 25 -4.21 2.31 11.95
C ASP A 25 -5.07 2.72 13.14
N THR A 26 -4.47 2.75 14.33
CA THR A 26 -5.16 3.16 15.56
C THR A 26 -5.36 4.68 15.64
N GLY A 27 -4.69 5.47 14.79
CA GLY A 27 -4.86 6.92 14.74
C GLY A 27 -5.96 7.36 13.77
N ALA A 28 -6.61 6.42 13.07
CA ALA A 28 -7.63 6.75 12.08
C ALA A 28 -9.03 6.57 12.63
N GLU A 29 -9.86 7.60 12.51
CA GLU A 29 -11.25 7.62 12.98
C GLU A 29 -12.24 6.96 12.00
N ALA A 30 -11.77 6.56 10.81
CA ALA A 30 -12.61 5.95 9.80
C ALA A 30 -11.86 4.85 9.03
N ASN A 31 -12.62 3.87 8.54
CA ASN A 31 -12.10 2.91 7.56
C ASN A 31 -12.14 3.55 6.18
N MET A 32 -11.08 3.37 5.41
CA MET A 32 -10.98 3.96 4.07
C MET A 32 -10.38 2.96 3.09
N CYS A 33 -10.74 3.04 1.82
CA CYS A 33 -10.03 2.34 0.76
C CYS A 33 -10.08 3.12 -0.55
N ARG A 34 -9.22 2.76 -1.49
CA ARG A 34 -9.36 3.24 -2.87
C ARG A 34 -10.70 2.78 -3.44
N HIS A 35 -11.32 3.57 -4.30
CA HIS A 35 -12.61 3.27 -4.89
C HIS A 35 -12.60 1.92 -5.61
N ASN A 36 -11.50 1.61 -6.30
CA ASN A 36 -11.32 0.35 -7.02
C ASN A 36 -11.12 -0.89 -6.12
N CYS A 37 -11.01 -0.72 -4.79
CA CYS A 37 -10.92 -1.82 -3.83
C CYS A 37 -12.26 -2.51 -3.60
N LEU A 38 -13.36 -1.96 -4.11
CA LEU A 38 -14.68 -2.57 -4.13
C LEU A 38 -15.29 -2.41 -5.54
N PRO A 39 -16.23 -3.26 -5.95
CA PRO A 39 -16.93 -3.06 -7.21
C PRO A 39 -17.88 -1.87 -7.12
N GLU A 40 -18.14 -1.23 -8.26
CA GLU A 40 -18.99 -0.02 -8.36
C GLU A 40 -20.35 -0.17 -7.67
N SER A 41 -20.96 -1.35 -7.78
CA SER A 41 -22.26 -1.69 -7.21
C SER A 41 -22.31 -1.64 -5.67
N LYS A 42 -21.17 -1.53 -4.98
CA LYS A 42 -21.10 -1.41 -3.52
C LYS A 42 -21.03 0.03 -3.03
N TRP A 43 -20.80 1.00 -3.92
CA TRP A 43 -20.66 2.39 -3.54
C TRP A 43 -22.00 3.10 -3.50
N GLU A 44 -22.28 3.72 -2.35
CA GLU A 44 -23.39 4.61 -2.12
C GLU A 44 -22.87 6.05 -2.06
N LYS A 45 -23.46 6.95 -2.85
CA LYS A 45 -23.12 8.37 -2.79
C LYS A 45 -23.62 8.97 -1.48
N LEU A 46 -22.74 9.70 -0.79
CA LEU A 46 -23.09 10.44 0.42
C LEU A 46 -24.01 11.61 0.07
N LYS A 47 -25.04 11.83 0.90
CA LYS A 47 -25.90 13.01 0.79
C LYS A 47 -25.12 14.31 1.05
N ILE A 48 -24.21 14.26 2.02
CA ILE A 48 -23.31 15.35 2.40
C ILE A 48 -21.89 14.81 2.33
N PRO A 49 -20.99 15.39 1.51
CA PRO A 49 -19.59 15.00 1.48
C PRO A 49 -18.92 15.16 2.84
N ILE A 50 -17.98 14.28 3.16
CA ILE A 50 -17.17 14.36 4.37
C ILE A 50 -15.82 14.97 4.00
N VAL A 51 -15.34 15.91 4.80
CA VAL A 51 -13.98 16.44 4.66
C VAL A 51 -13.07 15.62 5.57
N VAL A 52 -12.07 14.99 4.99
CA VAL A 52 -11.02 14.28 5.72
C VAL A 52 -9.76 15.12 5.69
N ILE A 53 -9.18 15.33 6.86
CA ILE A 53 -7.96 16.10 7.05
C ILE A 53 -6.86 15.12 7.43
N GLY A 54 -5.84 14.98 6.56
CA GLY A 54 -4.66 14.18 6.86
C GLY A 54 -3.64 14.94 7.72
N PHE A 55 -2.55 14.25 8.07
CA PHE A 55 -1.43 14.82 8.83
C PHE A 55 -0.81 16.09 8.21
N ASN A 56 -0.95 16.28 6.89
CA ASN A 56 -0.41 17.45 6.17
C ASN A 56 -1.42 18.62 6.07
N ASN A 57 -2.55 18.57 6.78
CA ASN A 57 -3.67 19.52 6.65
C ASN A 57 -4.29 19.63 5.23
N GLU A 58 -3.96 18.70 4.34
CA GLU A 58 -4.63 18.56 3.06
C GLU A 58 -6.03 17.98 3.28
N GLY A 59 -7.04 18.84 3.11
CA GLY A 59 -8.45 18.46 3.15
C GLY A 59 -8.86 17.81 1.85
N SER A 60 -9.39 16.59 1.92
CA SER A 60 -9.97 15.89 0.77
C SER A 60 -11.44 15.60 1.00
N MET A 61 -12.24 15.76 -0.06
CA MET A 61 -13.65 15.41 -0.01
C MET A 61 -13.87 13.92 -0.29
N ILE A 62 -14.55 13.25 0.63
CA ILE A 62 -15.07 11.91 0.47
C ILE A 62 -16.55 12.02 0.10
N THR A 63 -16.93 11.35 -0.99
CA THR A 63 -18.27 11.42 -1.57
C THR A 63 -18.98 10.07 -1.65
N TYR A 64 -18.28 8.97 -1.42
CA TYR A 64 -18.84 7.62 -1.47
C TYR A 64 -18.50 6.82 -0.23
N LYS A 65 -19.43 5.94 0.15
CA LYS A 65 -19.23 4.93 1.19
C LYS A 65 -19.77 3.58 0.75
N ALA A 66 -19.28 2.53 1.37
CA ALA A 66 -19.83 1.19 1.24
C ALA A 66 -20.08 0.62 2.63
N ARG A 67 -21.03 -0.30 2.74
CA ARG A 67 -21.47 -0.88 4.00
C ARG A 67 -21.39 -2.40 4.01
N ASN A 68 -21.22 -2.95 5.20
CA ASN A 68 -21.25 -4.40 5.47
C ASN A 68 -20.28 -5.20 4.57
N ILE A 69 -19.06 -4.69 4.40
CA ILE A 69 -18.04 -5.33 3.58
C ILE A 69 -17.41 -6.49 4.35
N LYS A 70 -17.46 -7.69 3.76
CA LYS A 70 -16.88 -8.89 4.35
C LYS A 70 -15.37 -8.92 4.11
N ILE A 71 -14.61 -9.03 5.18
CA ILE A 71 -13.16 -9.18 5.17
C ILE A 71 -12.79 -10.48 5.88
N GLN A 72 -12.07 -11.35 5.20
CA GLN A 72 -11.50 -12.55 5.81
C GLN A 72 -10.07 -12.27 6.25
N ILE A 73 -9.80 -12.51 7.53
CA ILE A 73 -8.47 -12.49 8.14
C ILE A 73 -8.24 -13.87 8.73
N TRP A 74 -7.20 -14.56 8.23
CA TRP A 74 -6.96 -15.97 8.53
C TRP A 74 -8.18 -16.84 8.19
N ASP A 75 -8.73 -17.57 9.15
CA ASP A 75 -9.89 -18.45 9.00
C ASP A 75 -11.23 -17.78 9.38
N LYS A 76 -11.21 -16.50 9.80
CA LYS A 76 -12.43 -15.78 10.20
C LYS A 76 -12.85 -14.73 9.20
N ILE A 77 -14.16 -14.66 9.00
CA ILE A 77 -14.82 -13.60 8.24
C ILE A 77 -15.35 -12.59 9.25
N LEU A 78 -14.96 -11.34 9.07
CA LEU A 78 -15.39 -10.18 9.83
C LEU A 78 -16.10 -9.21 8.90
N THR A 79 -16.84 -8.27 9.48
CA THR A 79 -17.59 -7.26 8.73
C THR A 79 -17.06 -5.87 9.04
N ILE A 80 -16.69 -5.14 8.00
CA ILE A 80 -16.47 -3.70 8.06
C ILE A 80 -17.84 -3.05 7.82
N GLU A 81 -18.43 -2.49 8.88
CA GLU A 81 -19.78 -1.91 8.81
C GLU A 81 -19.86 -0.73 7.86
N GLU A 82 -18.85 0.14 7.86
CA GLU A 82 -18.76 1.28 6.97
C GLU A 82 -17.30 1.52 6.56
N ILE A 83 -17.11 1.78 5.26
CA ILE A 83 -15.82 2.11 4.66
C ILE A 83 -16.00 3.19 3.61
N TYR A 84 -15.09 4.15 3.59
CA TYR A 84 -15.16 5.32 2.73
C TYR A 84 -14.21 5.22 1.53
N SER A 85 -14.65 5.77 0.40
CA SER A 85 -13.82 5.87 -0.80
C SER A 85 -12.86 7.06 -0.69
N TYR A 86 -11.57 6.78 -0.63
CA TYR A 86 -10.52 7.78 -0.58
C TYR A 86 -9.41 7.40 -1.57
N GLU A 87 -9.22 8.20 -2.63
CA GLU A 87 -8.30 7.86 -3.73
C GLU A 87 -6.85 8.28 -3.47
N PHE A 88 -6.63 9.30 -2.64
CA PHE A 88 -5.29 9.87 -2.42
C PHE A 88 -4.38 9.03 -1.50
N THR A 89 -4.84 7.86 -1.06
CA THR A 89 -4.04 6.95 -0.23
C THR A 89 -3.10 6.07 -1.08
N ASN A 90 -1.87 5.90 -0.59
CA ASN A 90 -0.91 4.94 -1.13
C ASN A 90 -1.16 3.49 -0.69
N LYS A 91 -2.29 3.24 -0.01
CA LYS A 91 -2.69 1.96 0.56
C LYS A 91 -3.96 1.50 -0.13
N ASP A 92 -4.10 0.20 -0.33
CA ASP A 92 -5.36 -0.33 -0.85
C ASP A 92 -6.51 -0.03 0.13
N ILE A 93 -6.29 -0.37 1.40
CA ILE A 93 -7.29 -0.29 2.47
C ILE A 93 -6.59 0.20 3.76
N LEU A 94 -7.32 1.00 4.53
CA LEU A 94 -6.97 1.46 5.86
C LEU A 94 -8.10 1.04 6.82
N LEU A 95 -7.74 0.28 7.86
CA LEU A 95 -8.63 -0.18 8.91
C LEU A 95 -8.38 0.67 10.15
N GLY A 96 -9.34 1.56 10.43
CA GLY A 96 -9.30 2.49 11.55
C GLY A 96 -10.00 1.97 12.79
N MET A 97 -10.09 2.81 13.82
CA MET A 97 -10.72 2.51 15.10
C MET A 97 -12.13 1.89 14.99
N PRO A 98 -13.05 2.34 14.10
CA PRO A 98 -14.38 1.73 13.98
C PRO A 98 -14.37 0.22 13.65
N PHE A 99 -13.31 -0.28 13.02
CA PHE A 99 -13.11 -1.72 12.82
C PHE A 99 -12.34 -2.36 13.99
N LEU A 100 -11.32 -1.67 14.51
CA LEU A 100 -10.41 -2.21 15.53
C LEU A 100 -11.04 -2.32 16.92
N ASP A 101 -11.96 -1.43 17.30
CA ASP A 101 -12.63 -1.44 18.61
C ASP A 101 -13.38 -2.74 18.89
N LYS A 102 -13.87 -3.38 17.82
CA LYS A 102 -14.58 -4.67 17.89
C LYS A 102 -13.64 -5.86 18.11
N LEU A 103 -12.34 -5.63 17.97
CA LEU A 103 -11.30 -6.66 17.97
C LEU A 103 -10.43 -6.61 19.23
N TYR A 104 -10.95 -6.04 20.31
CA TYR A 104 -10.22 -5.83 21.56
C TYR A 104 -10.13 -7.11 22.44
N PRO A 105 -8.98 -7.36 23.11
CA PRO A 105 -7.73 -6.62 23.02
C PRO A 105 -7.01 -6.90 21.69
N HIS A 106 -6.37 -5.88 21.15
CA HIS A 106 -5.47 -6.01 20.01
C HIS A 106 -4.03 -5.64 20.37
N ILE A 107 -3.08 -6.52 20.05
CA ILE A 107 -1.67 -6.43 20.42
C ILE A 107 -0.84 -6.43 19.16
N ILE A 108 0.02 -5.43 19.04
CA ILE A 108 0.90 -5.24 17.90
C ILE A 108 2.31 -5.67 18.28
N THR A 109 2.87 -6.61 17.53
CA THR A 109 4.25 -7.07 17.70
C THR A 109 5.09 -6.78 16.46
N LYS A 110 6.40 -7.09 16.51
CA LYS A 110 7.29 -6.95 15.35
C LYS A 110 6.85 -7.77 14.14
N THR A 111 6.21 -8.92 14.35
CA THR A 111 5.90 -9.90 13.29
C THR A 111 4.42 -10.16 13.09
N HIS A 112 3.59 -9.89 14.10
CA HIS A 112 2.16 -10.21 14.09
C HIS A 112 1.31 -9.09 14.68
N TRP A 113 0.09 -9.00 14.20
CA TRP A 113 -1.02 -8.34 14.87
C TRP A 113 -1.93 -9.42 15.47
N TRP A 114 -2.05 -9.43 16.79
CA TRP A 114 -2.95 -10.30 17.52
C TRP A 114 -4.20 -9.54 17.91
N PHE A 115 -5.37 -10.17 17.85
CA PHE A 115 -6.61 -9.54 18.24
C PHE A 115 -7.62 -10.58 18.71
N THR A 116 -8.68 -10.12 19.39
CA THR A 116 -9.75 -11.00 19.88
C THR A 116 -11.05 -10.64 19.21
N THR A 117 -11.70 -11.60 18.56
CA THR A 117 -12.99 -11.34 17.89
C THR A 117 -14.11 -11.07 18.89
N PRO A 118 -15.26 -10.49 18.45
CA PRO A 118 -16.44 -10.34 19.30
C PRO A 118 -16.93 -11.66 19.94
N CYS A 119 -16.68 -12.79 19.29
CA CYS A 119 -16.97 -14.13 19.83
C CYS A 119 -15.86 -14.70 20.74
N LYS A 120 -14.97 -13.85 21.26
CA LYS A 120 -13.88 -14.19 22.20
C LYS A 120 -12.82 -15.15 21.66
N GLN A 121 -12.64 -15.22 20.34
CA GLN A 121 -11.59 -16.03 19.72
C GLN A 121 -10.34 -15.19 19.47
N LYS A 122 -9.19 -15.66 19.96
CA LYS A 122 -7.90 -15.01 19.72
C LYS A 122 -7.35 -15.41 18.35
N LEU A 123 -6.98 -14.42 17.54
CA LEU A 123 -6.44 -14.60 16.20
C LEU A 123 -5.15 -13.81 16.03
N GLY A 124 -4.31 -14.29 15.11
CA GLY A 124 -3.07 -13.63 14.73
C GLY A 124 -2.99 -13.46 13.22
N ALA A 125 -2.65 -12.26 12.77
CA ALA A 125 -2.32 -11.98 11.38
C ALA A 125 -0.83 -11.64 11.27
N LYS A 126 -0.11 -12.39 10.43
CA LYS A 126 1.30 -12.10 10.14
C LYS A 126 1.42 -10.78 9.40
N ARG A 127 2.38 -9.96 9.82
CA ARG A 127 2.73 -8.72 9.13
C ARG A 127 3.32 -9.02 7.76
N VAL A 128 2.89 -8.25 6.77
CA VAL A 128 3.38 -8.33 5.39
C VAL A 128 3.85 -6.97 4.93
N ASN A 129 4.58 -6.94 3.81
CA ASN A 129 4.90 -5.70 3.13
C ASN A 129 3.66 -5.18 2.40
N ASN A 130 3.49 -3.86 2.39
CA ASN A 130 2.48 -3.22 1.57
C ASN A 130 2.73 -3.55 0.08
N LYS A 131 1.66 -3.83 -0.67
CA LYS A 131 1.73 -4.01 -2.11
C LYS A 131 1.04 -2.83 -2.79
N VAL A 132 1.74 -2.17 -3.70
CA VAL A 132 1.12 -1.17 -4.58
C VAL A 132 0.56 -1.91 -5.79
N ARG A 133 -0.74 -1.77 -6.05
CA ARG A 133 -1.45 -2.52 -7.09
C ARG A 133 -1.83 -1.65 -8.27
N LYS A 134 -1.84 -2.25 -9.45
CA LYS A 134 -2.47 -1.63 -10.63
C LYS A 134 -3.97 -1.59 -10.42
N THR A 135 -4.64 -0.58 -10.97
CA THR A 135 -6.10 -0.56 -11.03
C THR A 135 -6.57 -1.72 -11.90
N THR A 136 -7.43 -2.59 -11.36
CA THR A 136 -7.92 -3.79 -12.06
C THR A 136 -9.45 -3.88 -11.92
N PRO A 137 -10.22 -4.01 -13.03
CA PRO A 137 -11.66 -4.19 -12.98
C PRO A 137 -12.08 -5.47 -12.26
N TRP A 138 -13.18 -5.40 -11.51
CA TRP A 138 -13.76 -6.54 -10.80
C TRP A 138 -14.39 -7.53 -11.77
N ILE A 139 -14.10 -8.82 -11.57
CA ILE A 139 -14.68 -9.92 -12.35
C ILE A 139 -15.91 -10.45 -11.60
N LYS A 140 -17.06 -10.45 -12.26
CA LYS A 140 -18.29 -11.08 -11.74
C LYS A 140 -18.12 -12.60 -11.69
N GLY A 141 -18.68 -13.24 -10.68
CA GLY A 141 -18.65 -14.69 -10.52
C GLY A 141 -18.70 -15.13 -9.06
N SER A 142 -18.26 -16.36 -8.78
CA SER A 142 -18.29 -16.89 -7.41
C SER A 142 -17.17 -16.31 -6.54
N GLU A 143 -17.54 -15.91 -5.33
CA GLU A 143 -16.66 -15.45 -4.26
C GLU A 143 -15.70 -16.53 -3.74
N LYS A 144 -15.88 -17.78 -4.17
CA LYS A 144 -14.93 -18.88 -3.92
C LYS A 144 -13.67 -18.78 -4.78
N ILE A 145 -13.75 -18.11 -5.93
CA ILE A 145 -12.63 -17.94 -6.86
C ILE A 145 -11.88 -16.65 -6.51
N THR A 146 -10.55 -16.74 -6.44
CA THR A 146 -9.69 -15.59 -6.18
C THR A 146 -9.22 -14.94 -7.48
N GLN A 147 -9.55 -13.66 -7.67
CA GLN A 147 -8.97 -12.83 -8.71
C GLN A 147 -7.54 -12.42 -8.31
N LYS A 148 -6.55 -12.81 -9.11
CA LYS A 148 -5.18 -12.35 -8.94
C LYS A 148 -5.08 -10.86 -9.34
N LEU A 149 -4.41 -10.08 -8.50
CA LEU A 149 -4.15 -8.67 -8.75
C LEU A 149 -2.67 -8.47 -9.08
N GLU A 150 -2.41 -7.65 -10.10
CA GLU A 150 -1.06 -7.27 -10.47
C GLU A 150 -0.52 -6.17 -9.58
N ASN A 151 0.73 -6.32 -9.14
CA ASN A 151 1.42 -5.24 -8.46
C ASN A 151 2.03 -4.28 -9.48
N VAL A 152 2.15 -3.01 -9.11
CA VAL A 152 3.01 -2.08 -9.82
C VAL A 152 4.45 -2.54 -9.55
N ILE A 153 5.12 -2.98 -10.61
CA ILE A 153 6.56 -3.19 -10.57
C ILE A 153 7.17 -1.79 -10.60
N GLN A 154 7.63 -1.31 -9.45
CA GLN A 154 8.58 -0.20 -9.45
C GLN A 154 9.88 -0.78 -10.02
N SER A 155 10.14 -0.56 -11.31
CA SER A 155 11.50 -0.70 -11.80
C SER A 155 12.32 0.34 -11.04
N ASN A 156 13.11 -0.10 -10.07
CA ASN A 156 14.23 0.68 -9.50
C ASN A 156 15.33 0.87 -10.55
N HIS A 157 14.96 1.17 -11.79
CA HIS A 157 15.84 1.74 -12.78
C HIS A 157 15.53 3.23 -12.79
N ASN A 158 15.84 3.89 -11.66
CA ASN A 158 16.52 5.16 -11.81
C ASN A 158 17.82 4.78 -12.52
N ILE A 159 17.79 4.75 -13.85
CA ILE A 159 18.99 5.06 -14.60
C ILE A 159 19.25 6.51 -14.20
N GLU A 160 19.95 6.71 -13.09
CA GLU A 160 20.76 7.90 -12.95
C GLU A 160 21.66 7.86 -14.19
N ILE A 161 21.24 8.57 -15.23
CA ILE A 161 22.19 9.04 -16.22
C ILE A 161 23.07 9.98 -15.41
N ILE A 162 24.08 9.41 -14.76
CA ILE A 162 25.21 10.14 -14.23
C ILE A 162 25.85 10.73 -15.47
N ILE A 163 25.38 11.91 -15.86
CA ILE A 163 26.10 12.77 -16.79
C ILE A 163 27.37 13.10 -16.03
N PHE A 164 28.43 12.31 -16.27
CA PHE A 164 29.77 12.71 -15.90
C PHE A 164 29.98 14.06 -16.56
N SER A 165 29.90 15.10 -15.73
CA SER A 165 30.22 16.45 -16.11
C SER A 165 31.60 16.37 -16.77
N ILE A 166 31.70 16.82 -18.01
CA ILE A 166 32.92 16.79 -18.85
C ILE A 166 34.15 17.31 -18.09
N ASN A 167 33.94 18.11 -17.03
CA ASN A 167 34.95 18.62 -16.12
C ASN A 167 35.71 17.57 -15.29
N LYS A 168 35.23 16.32 -15.13
CA LYS A 168 35.98 15.25 -14.44
C LYS A 168 36.77 14.34 -15.38
N ILE A 169 36.53 14.42 -16.69
CA ILE A 169 37.30 13.66 -17.69
C ILE A 169 38.61 14.38 -18.00
N LYS A 170 38.62 15.72 -17.99
CA LYS A 170 39.82 16.53 -18.26
C LYS A 170 41.01 16.21 -17.35
N PRO A 171 40.86 16.11 -16.02
CA PRO A 171 41.98 15.76 -15.13
C PRO A 171 42.49 14.32 -15.31
N LEU A 172 41.63 13.41 -15.82
CA LEU A 172 42.01 12.03 -16.14
C LEU A 172 42.72 11.97 -17.50
N GLN A 173 42.29 12.75 -18.48
CA GLN A 173 42.97 12.93 -19.77
C GLN A 173 44.34 13.59 -19.59
N ASP A 174 44.43 14.68 -18.83
CA ASP A 174 45.68 15.38 -18.55
C ASP A 174 46.69 14.45 -17.84
N LYS A 175 46.23 13.58 -16.91
CA LYS A 175 47.07 12.58 -16.26
C LYS A 175 47.50 11.45 -17.19
N LEU A 176 46.65 11.04 -18.12
CA LEU A 176 46.97 10.01 -19.11
C LEU A 176 47.95 10.53 -20.16
N GLU A 177 47.80 11.77 -20.65
CA GLU A 177 48.77 12.40 -21.55
C GLU A 177 50.14 12.61 -20.89
N LEU A 178 50.19 12.83 -19.57
CA LEU A 178 51.45 12.88 -18.82
C LEU A 178 52.12 11.50 -18.67
N LEU A 179 51.34 10.42 -18.64
CA LEU A 179 51.83 9.04 -18.53
C LEU A 179 52.22 8.43 -19.88
N TYR A 180 51.62 8.91 -20.98
CA TYR A 180 51.81 8.40 -22.34
C TYR A 180 52.47 9.41 -23.30
N ASN A 181 52.99 10.53 -22.79
CA ASN A 181 53.90 11.36 -23.56
C ASN A 181 55.20 10.58 -23.74
N ASP A 182 55.35 9.96 -24.92
CA ASP A 182 56.54 9.25 -25.40
C ASP A 182 57.73 10.20 -25.62
N ASN A 183 58.18 10.87 -24.56
CA ASN A 183 59.47 11.52 -24.55
C ASN A 183 60.48 10.61 -23.86
N LEU A 184 60.98 9.65 -24.63
CA LEU A 184 61.96 8.62 -24.24
C LEU A 184 63.33 9.16 -23.75
N LEU A 185 63.49 10.48 -23.60
CA LEU A 185 64.77 11.12 -23.26
C LEU A 185 64.77 11.98 -21.98
N GLN A 186 63.68 12.08 -21.23
CA GLN A 186 63.65 12.95 -20.04
C GLN A 186 64.37 12.41 -18.78
N GLY A 187 65.03 11.24 -18.89
CA GLY A 187 65.74 10.59 -17.78
C GLY A 187 67.27 10.57 -17.88
N TRP A 188 67.86 11.19 -18.90
CA TRP A 188 69.31 11.20 -19.12
C TRP A 188 69.78 12.55 -19.69
N GLU A 189 69.68 13.63 -18.91
CA GLU A 189 70.58 14.82 -18.95
C GLU A 189 70.54 15.51 -17.58
#